data_AF-A0A257VA72-F1
#
_entry.id   AF-A0A257VA72-F1
#
_cell.length_a   1.000
_cell.length_b   1.000
_cell.length_c   1.000
_cell.angle_alpha   90.00
_cell.angle_beta   90.00
_cell.angle_gamma   90.00
#
_symmetry.space_group_name_H-M   'P 1'
#
loop_
_entity.id
_entity.type
_entity.pdbx_description
1 polymer ?
#
loop_
_entity_poly.entity_id
_entity_poly.type
_entity_poly.pdbx_seq_one_letter_code
_entity_poly.pdbx_strand_id
1 'polypeptide(L)'
;MGGDGVQALADTRYSAATSIGAEDACQRGIAAFTVVRSPLSYLCAAYGTLETRHAAVTLIHEALHYAGLTERPSDPLGLSTDEINRMVRVCCGL
;
A
#
# COMPACT_ATOMS: atom_id res chain seq x y z
N MET A 1 2.80 -17.40 -11.55
CA MET A 1 3.65 -17.85 -10.43
C MET A 1 3.16 -17.17 -9.18
N GLY A 2 2.47 -17.92 -8.31
CA GLY A 2 1.91 -17.44 -7.05
C GLY A 2 3.01 -17.40 -5.99
N GLY A 3 3.35 -16.20 -5.54
CA GLY A 3 4.01 -16.06 -4.25
C GLY A 3 2.97 -16.35 -3.17
N ASP A 4 3.40 -16.94 -2.06
CA ASP A 4 2.57 -17.02 -0.87
C ASP A 4 2.29 -15.57 -0.42
N GLY A 5 1.05 -15.12 -0.58
CA GLY A 5 0.65 -13.77 -0.20
C GLY A 5 0.95 -13.47 1.27
N VAL A 6 0.98 -14.50 2.12
CA VAL A 6 1.37 -14.37 3.53
C VAL A 6 2.84 -14.01 3.68
N GLN A 7 3.73 -14.63 2.90
CA GLN A 7 5.16 -14.32 2.91
C GLN A 7 5.42 -12.90 2.39
N ALA A 8 4.70 -12.47 1.36
CA ALA A 8 4.79 -11.09 0.86
C ALA A 8 4.37 -10.07 1.93
N LEU A 9 3.27 -10.32 2.64
CA LEU A 9 2.86 -9.47 3.77
C LEU A 9 3.92 -9.44 4.89
N ALA A 10 4.49 -10.60 5.24
CA ALA A 10 5.49 -10.73 6.29
C ALA A 10 6.82 -10.03 5.97
N ASP A 11 7.21 -10.00 4.70
CA ASP A 11 8.46 -9.40 4.23
C ASP A 11 8.33 -7.91 3.87
N THR A 12 7.12 -7.34 3.95
CA THR A 12 6.88 -5.92 3.64
C THR A 12 7.60 -5.02 4.65
N ARG A 13 8.40 -4.08 4.16
CA ARG A 13 9.11 -3.09 4.97
C ARG A 13 8.51 -1.72 4.76
N TYR A 14 8.34 -0.97 5.85
CA TYR A 14 7.84 0.40 5.82
C TYR A 14 8.94 1.37 6.24
N SER A 15 9.12 2.44 5.46
CA SER A 15 10.04 3.53 5.78
C SER A 15 9.34 4.88 5.63
N ALA A 16 9.78 5.88 6.39
CA ALA A 16 9.38 7.25 6.12
C ALA A 16 9.87 7.68 4.72
N ALA A 17 9.03 8.41 3.98
CA ALA A 17 9.35 8.94 2.66
C ALA A 17 10.36 10.11 2.69
N THR A 18 10.92 10.46 3.85
CA THR A 18 11.97 11.48 4.04
C THR A 18 13.32 11.11 3.41
N SER A 19 13.38 10.00 2.68
CA SER A 19 14.55 9.54 1.93
C SER A 19 14.53 10.18 0.55
N ILE A 20 15.63 10.83 0.16
CA ILE A 20 15.78 11.54 -1.12
C ILE A 20 15.25 10.68 -2.30
N GLY A 21 14.23 11.18 -3.00
CA GLY A 21 13.63 10.55 -4.18
C GLY A 21 12.22 9.97 -4.00
N ALA A 22 11.71 9.84 -2.77
CA ALA A 22 10.33 9.41 -2.50
C ALA A 22 9.35 10.57 -2.26
N GLU A 23 9.86 11.79 -2.00
CA GLU A 23 9.05 12.97 -1.69
C GLU A 23 8.13 13.37 -2.84
N ASP A 24 8.58 13.25 -4.09
CA ASP A 24 7.78 13.58 -5.29
C ASP A 24 6.56 12.67 -5.46
N ALA A 25 6.64 11.42 -4.97
CA ALA A 25 5.52 10.48 -4.97
C ALA A 25 4.54 10.75 -3.80
N CYS A 26 5.01 11.37 -2.72
CA CYS A 26 4.17 11.82 -1.60
C CYS A 26 3.45 13.14 -1.91
N GLN A 27 2.58 13.09 -2.92
CA GLN A 27 1.69 14.20 -3.24
C GLN A 27 0.68 14.48 -2.11
N ARG A 28 0.08 15.66 -2.11
CA ARG A 28 -0.89 16.06 -1.07
C ARG A 28 -2.03 15.04 -0.99
N GLY A 29 -2.22 14.47 0.19
CA GLY A 29 -3.29 13.50 0.47
C GLY A 29 -2.91 12.04 0.25
N ILE A 30 -1.73 11.75 -0.30
CA ILE A 30 -1.21 10.37 -0.39
C ILE A 30 -0.69 9.96 0.98
N ALA A 31 -1.22 8.87 1.52
CA ALA A 31 -0.81 8.34 2.81
C ALA A 31 0.43 7.46 2.70
N ALA A 32 0.47 6.57 1.71
CA ALA A 32 1.61 5.71 1.46
C ALA A 32 1.67 5.35 -0.03
N PHE A 33 2.79 4.76 -0.46
CA PHE A 33 2.90 4.16 -1.78
C PHE A 33 3.91 3.02 -1.80
N THR A 34 3.73 2.11 -2.74
CA THR A 34 4.57 0.94 -2.97
C THR A 34 4.69 0.69 -4.46
N VAL A 35 5.92 0.55 -4.95
CA VAL A 35 6.14 0.06 -6.31
C VAL A 35 5.78 -1.42 -6.33
N VAL A 36 4.96 -1.85 -7.28
CA VAL A 36 4.53 -3.25 -7.39
C VAL A 36 5.73 -4.20 -7.38
N ARG A 37 5.69 -5.25 -6.54
CA ARG A 37 6.80 -6.19 -6.26
C ARG A 37 8.05 -5.59 -5.57
N SER A 38 8.02 -4.34 -5.13
CA SER A 38 9.04 -3.79 -4.22
C SER A 38 8.74 -4.23 -2.78
N PRO A 39 9.73 -4.77 -2.03
CA PRO A 39 9.55 -5.09 -0.62
C PRO A 39 9.54 -3.86 0.29
N LEU A 40 9.75 -2.65 -0.28
CA LEU A 40 9.80 -1.39 0.45
C LEU A 40 8.60 -0.52 0.06
N SER A 41 7.80 -0.19 1.07
CA SER A 41 6.69 0.76 1.06
C SER A 41 7.08 2.04 1.78
N TYR A 42 6.66 3.18 1.25
CA TYR A 42 6.99 4.49 1.82
C TYR A 42 5.75 5.12 2.46
N LEU A 43 5.90 5.58 3.69
CA LEU A 43 4.87 6.29 4.44
C LEU A 43 5.08 7.79 4.28
N CYS A 44 4.05 8.48 3.79
CA CYS A 44 4.01 9.91 3.59
C CYS A 44 3.48 10.64 4.84
N ALA A 45 3.60 11.96 4.87
CA ALA A 45 3.15 12.77 6.02
C ALA A 45 1.65 12.58 6.36
N ALA A 46 0.79 12.37 5.36
CA ALA A 46 -0.65 12.19 5.58
C ALA A 46 -0.96 10.90 6.37
N TYR A 47 -0.12 9.86 6.29
CA TYR A 47 -0.28 8.63 7.07
C TYR A 47 -0.31 8.91 8.57
N GLY A 48 0.56 9.82 9.04
CA GLY A 48 0.65 10.19 10.46
C GLY A 48 -0.61 10.88 11.01
N THR A 49 -1.55 11.25 10.14
CA THR A 49 -2.82 11.87 10.52
C THR A 49 -4.01 10.91 10.46
N LEU A 50 -3.81 9.68 10.01
CA LEU A 50 -4.87 8.69 9.87
C LEU A 50 -5.27 8.09 11.23
N GLU A 51 -6.57 7.80 11.38
CA GLU A 51 -7.05 6.94 12.46
C GLU A 51 -6.50 5.52 12.31
N THR A 52 -6.36 4.80 13.43
CA THR A 52 -5.73 3.46 13.46
C THR A 52 -6.30 2.47 12.45
N ARG A 53 -7.63 2.45 12.25
CA ARG A 53 -8.26 1.57 11.25
C ARG A 53 -7.87 1.94 9.82
N HIS A 54 -7.87 3.23 9.50
CA HIS A 54 -7.45 3.71 8.19
C HIS A 54 -5.96 3.45 7.94
N ALA A 55 -5.12 3.70 8.94
CA ALA A 55 -3.69 3.39 8.89
C ALA A 55 -3.44 1.89 8.64
N ALA A 56 -4.15 1.00 9.35
CA ALA A 56 -4.05 -0.45 9.16
C ALA A 56 -4.47 -0.89 7.75
N VAL A 57 -5.58 -0.34 7.24
CA VAL A 57 -6.03 -0.61 5.86
C VAL A 57 -4.97 -0.17 4.86
N THR A 58 -4.39 1.02 5.03
CA THR A 58 -3.31 1.53 4.16
C THR A 58 -2.08 0.62 4.18
N LEU A 59 -1.60 0.15 5.34
CA LEU A 59 -0.46 -0.77 5.39
C LEU A 59 -0.73 -2.06 4.60
N ILE A 60 -1.89 -2.68 4.82
CA ILE A 60 -2.24 -3.92 4.13
C ILE A 60 -2.40 -3.68 2.62
N HIS A 61 -3.00 -2.55 2.24
CA HIS A 61 -3.09 -2.13 0.84
C HIS A 61 -1.71 -2.09 0.17
N GLU A 62 -0.76 -1.40 0.78
CA GLU A 62 0.60 -1.28 0.26
C GLU A 62 1.32 -2.64 0.17
N ALA A 63 1.14 -3.50 1.17
CA ALA A 63 1.70 -4.84 1.17
C ALA A 63 1.10 -5.74 0.05
N LEU A 64 -0.15 -5.50 -0.35
CA LEU A 64 -0.74 -6.19 -1.51
C LEU A 64 -0.07 -5.77 -2.82
N HIS A 65 0.36 -4.51 -2.96
CA HIS A 65 1.17 -4.11 -4.11
C HIS A 65 2.51 -4.84 -4.17
N TYR A 66 3.16 -5.05 -3.04
CA TYR A 66 4.35 -5.91 -2.98
C TYR A 66 4.04 -7.35 -3.40
N ALA A 67 2.91 -7.91 -2.95
CA ALA A 67 2.44 -9.24 -3.37
C ALA A 67 2.10 -9.33 -4.88
N GLY A 68 2.08 -8.20 -5.59
CA GLY A 68 1.90 -8.12 -7.04
C GLY A 68 0.50 -7.66 -7.45
N LEU A 69 -0.35 -7.23 -6.52
CA LEU A 69 -1.63 -6.63 -6.84
C LEU A 69 -1.40 -5.28 -7.53
N THR A 70 -2.00 -5.09 -8.69
CA THR A 70 -1.92 -3.85 -9.47
C THR A 70 -3.18 -3.01 -9.29
N GLU A 71 -3.06 -1.70 -9.52
CA GLU A 71 -4.18 -0.75 -9.40
C GLU A 71 -4.43 0.01 -10.70
N ARG A 72 -5.69 0.39 -10.92
CA ARG A 72 -6.06 1.39 -11.94
C ARG A 72 -5.61 2.79 -11.48
N PRO A 73 -5.15 3.67 -12.39
CA PRO A 73 -5.12 3.51 -13.85
C PRO A 73 -3.85 2.86 -14.40
N SER A 74 -2.85 2.55 -13.56
CA SER A 74 -1.58 1.99 -14.01
C SER A 74 -1.72 0.61 -14.67
N ASP A 75 -2.66 -0.20 -14.20
CA ASP A 75 -3.12 -1.43 -14.85
C ASP A 75 -4.62 -1.34 -15.14
N PRO A 76 -5.05 -1.33 -16.41
CA PRO A 76 -6.47 -1.31 -16.78
C PRO A 76 -7.28 -2.50 -16.22
N LEU A 77 -6.62 -3.64 -15.97
CA LEU A 77 -7.22 -4.84 -15.40
C LEU A 77 -7.09 -4.91 -13.87
N GLY A 78 -6.38 -3.97 -13.25
CA GLY A 78 -6.25 -3.86 -11.80
C GLY A 78 -7.58 -3.52 -11.11
N LEU A 79 -7.58 -3.60 -9.79
CA LEU A 79 -8.64 -3.05 -8.95
C LEU A 79 -8.44 -1.53 -8.81
N SER A 80 -9.47 -0.79 -8.40
CA SER A 80 -9.30 0.59 -7.96
C SER A 80 -8.85 0.65 -6.50
N THR A 81 -8.34 1.81 -6.06
CA THR A 81 -7.98 2.04 -4.65
C THR A 81 -9.13 1.69 -3.70
N ASP A 82 -10.35 2.09 -4.05
CA ASP A 82 -11.55 1.85 -3.25
C ASP A 82 -11.93 0.38 -3.20
N GLU A 83 -11.74 -0.35 -4.31
CA GLU A 83 -11.98 -1.80 -4.37
C GLU A 83 -10.98 -2.56 -3.50
N ILE A 84 -9.68 -2.18 -3.52
CA ILE A 84 -8.65 -2.78 -2.67
C ILE A 84 -8.93 -2.48 -1.20
N ASN A 85 -9.19 -1.21 -0.85
CA ASN A 85 -9.51 -0.81 0.53
C ASN A 85 -10.75 -1.53 1.07
N ARG A 86 -11.77 -1.72 0.22
CA ARG A 86 -12.98 -2.48 0.58
C ARG A 86 -12.66 -3.95 0.82
N MET A 87 -11.88 -4.57 -0.05
CA MET A 87 -11.45 -5.96 0.10
C MET A 87 -10.70 -6.15 1.42
N VAL A 88 -9.74 -5.28 1.73
CA VAL A 88 -8.97 -5.32 2.99
C VAL A 88 -9.89 -5.22 4.20
N ARG A 89 -10.81 -4.24 4.23
CA ARG A 89 -11.77 -4.07 5.33
C ARG A 89 -12.61 -5.33 5.55
N VAL A 90 -13.15 -5.91 4.48
CA VAL A 90 -14.00 -7.11 4.54
C VAL A 90 -13.22 -8.34 4.99
N CYS A 91 -12.04 -8.58 4.41
CA CYS A 91 -11.25 -9.78 4.68
C CYS A 91 -10.54 -9.74 6.04
N CYS A 92 -10.17 -8.55 6.53
CA CYS A 92 -9.40 -8.38 7.77
C CYS A 92 -10.25 -7.89 8.96
N GLY A 93 -11.53 -7.57 8.77
CA GLY A 93 -12.42 -7.11 9.84
C GLY A 93 -12.08 -5.72 10.39
N LEU A 94 -11.57 -4.82 9.52
CA LEU A 94 -11.11 -3.47 9.85
C LEU A 94 -12.17 -2.39 9.63
#